data_AF-A0A4Q9PPT7-F1
#
_entry.id   AF-A0A4Q9PPT7-F1
#
_cell.length_a   1.000
_cell.length_b   1.000
_cell.length_c   1.000
_cell.angle_alpha   90.00
_cell.angle_beta   90.00
_cell.angle_gamma   90.00
#
_symmetry.space_group_name_H-M   'P 1'
#
loop_
_entity.id
_entity.type
_entity.pdbx_description
1 polymer ?
#
loop_
_entity_poly.entity_id
_entity_poly.type
_entity_poly.pdbx_seq_one_letter_code
_entity_poly.pdbx_strand_id
1 'polypeptide(L)'
;MALEITCHEASEDDRSTGHPRICHAISHSTFSLSLREIVLGVFVAETGVPPILHPKQSCVLLDSVRSLLGLRWLRKVHLAGYWSDICVNDVDILTMAKAWPKLEYLHLQILHMNQPRLGESVQIPPHPSVTALVHLARQCRKLARLTMPIDFEHEDGFGWLKVPVDQLPPPHHEETRNSRGRASGAARRADEGVCAAHL
;
A
#
# COMPACT_ATOMS: atom_id res chain seq x y z
N MET A 1 10.00 -10.74 -22.53
CA MET A 1 9.96 -9.28 -22.34
C MET A 1 9.37 -9.01 -20.97
N ALA A 2 10.03 -8.14 -20.21
CA ALA A 2 9.54 -7.57 -18.97
C ALA A 2 9.27 -6.08 -19.20
N LEU A 3 8.23 -5.56 -18.58
CA LEU A 3 7.87 -4.14 -18.62
C LEU A 3 7.67 -3.67 -17.19
N GLU A 4 8.44 -2.68 -16.78
CA GLU A 4 8.31 -2.05 -15.47
C GLU A 4 7.76 -0.66 -15.65
N ILE A 5 6.70 -0.35 -14.90
CA ILE A 5 6.00 0.92 -14.94
C ILE A 5 5.84 1.37 -13.50
N THR A 6 6.69 2.31 -13.14
CA THR A 6 6.63 3.00 -11.86
C THR A 6 5.97 4.33 -12.12
N CYS A 7 4.83 4.56 -11.50
CA CYS A 7 4.15 5.83 -11.58
C CYS A 7 4.23 6.55 -10.24
N HIS A 8 4.71 7.78 -10.29
CA HIS A 8 4.77 8.68 -9.15
C HIS A 8 3.64 9.70 -9.28
N GLU A 9 2.72 9.73 -8.33
CA GLU A 9 1.72 10.78 -8.22
C GLU A 9 2.38 11.98 -7.51
N ALA A 10 2.52 13.09 -8.23
CA ALA A 10 3.22 14.29 -7.75
C ALA A 10 2.36 15.17 -6.83
N SER A 11 1.05 14.93 -6.75
CA SER A 11 0.11 15.72 -5.93
C SER A 11 -1.20 14.95 -5.70
N GLU A 12 -1.83 15.11 -4.53
CA GLU A 12 -3.17 14.55 -4.25
C GLU A 12 -4.25 15.09 -5.20
N ASP A 13 -4.09 16.31 -5.72
CA ASP A 13 -4.99 16.91 -6.71
C ASP A 13 -4.75 16.40 -8.13
N ASP A 14 -3.61 15.74 -8.37
CA ASP A 14 -3.21 15.19 -9.66
C ASP A 14 -3.26 13.65 -9.66
N ARG A 15 -4.26 13.07 -8.95
CA ARG A 15 -4.72 11.66 -9.14
C ARG A 15 -5.34 11.44 -10.51
N SER A 16 -4.82 12.14 -11.52
CA SER A 16 -5.36 12.21 -12.84
C SER A 16 -5.17 10.86 -13.54
N THR A 17 -6.18 10.54 -14.32
CA THR A 17 -6.48 9.40 -15.20
C THR A 17 -5.33 8.75 -16.03
N GLY A 18 -4.06 9.08 -15.80
CA GLY A 18 -2.91 8.60 -16.55
C GLY A 18 -2.67 7.09 -16.44
N HIS A 19 -2.76 6.52 -15.23
CA HIS A 19 -2.39 5.10 -15.01
C HIS A 19 -3.27 4.12 -15.79
N PRO A 20 -4.62 4.23 -15.74
CA PRO A 20 -5.47 3.32 -16.50
C PRO A 20 -5.28 3.52 -18.01
N ARG A 21 -5.02 4.74 -18.47
CA ARG A 21 -4.78 5.03 -19.90
C ARG A 21 -3.49 4.39 -20.41
N ILE A 22 -2.41 4.45 -19.65
CA ILE A 22 -1.14 3.79 -20.00
C ILE A 22 -1.33 2.27 -20.04
N CYS A 23 -1.96 1.69 -19.01
CA CYS A 23 -2.24 0.26 -18.96
C CYS A 23 -3.18 -0.20 -20.09
N HIS A 24 -4.15 0.64 -20.45
CA HIS A 24 -5.03 0.42 -21.60
C HIS A 24 -4.26 0.49 -22.92
N ALA A 25 -3.36 1.46 -23.10
CA ALA A 25 -2.52 1.54 -24.29
C ALA A 25 -1.62 0.31 -24.41
N ILE A 26 -1.03 -0.15 -23.31
CA ILE A 26 -0.20 -1.35 -23.24
C ILE A 26 -0.99 -2.59 -23.60
N SER A 27 -2.20 -2.75 -23.08
CA SER A 27 -3.01 -3.94 -23.35
C SER A 27 -3.43 -4.07 -24.81
N HIS A 28 -3.49 -2.95 -25.53
CA HIS A 28 -3.77 -2.89 -26.97
C HIS A 28 -2.51 -2.77 -27.84
N SER A 29 -1.31 -2.65 -27.23
CA SER A 29 -0.06 -2.53 -27.96
C SER A 29 0.38 -3.87 -28.52
N THR A 30 0.84 -3.87 -29.77
CA THR A 30 1.45 -5.05 -30.40
C THR A 30 2.91 -5.15 -29.99
N PHE A 31 3.21 -6.05 -29.05
CA PHE A 31 4.59 -6.38 -28.71
C PHE A 31 5.13 -7.42 -29.68
N SER A 32 6.33 -7.20 -30.23
CA SER A 32 7.03 -8.18 -31.10
C SER A 32 7.31 -9.51 -30.37
N LEU A 33 7.34 -9.48 -29.04
CA LEU A 33 7.40 -10.63 -28.15
C LEU A 33 6.25 -10.55 -27.14
N SER A 34 5.67 -11.69 -26.73
CA SER A 34 4.62 -11.68 -25.71
C SER A 34 5.13 -11.05 -24.41
N LEU A 35 4.39 -10.09 -23.86
CA LEU A 35 4.68 -9.51 -22.55
C LEU A 35 4.47 -10.59 -21.47
N ARG A 36 5.50 -10.86 -20.67
CA ARG A 36 5.50 -11.94 -19.66
C ARG A 36 5.58 -11.44 -18.23
N GLU A 37 6.09 -10.22 -18.03
CA GLU A 37 6.33 -9.67 -16.72
C GLU A 37 5.89 -8.22 -16.73
N ILE A 38 5.07 -7.86 -15.74
CA ILE A 38 4.64 -6.50 -15.51
C ILE A 38 4.83 -6.15 -14.03
N VAL A 39 5.44 -5.00 -13.81
CA VAL A 39 5.57 -4.38 -12.50
C VAL A 39 4.83 -3.06 -12.55
N LEU A 40 3.79 -2.92 -11.73
CA LEU A 40 3.04 -1.69 -11.53
C LEU A 40 3.22 -1.22 -10.10
N GLY A 41 3.77 -0.02 -9.94
CA GLY A 41 3.85 0.64 -8.64
C GLY A 41 3.17 2.00 -8.70
N VAL A 42 2.29 2.26 -7.74
CA VAL A 42 1.72 3.59 -7.50
C VAL A 42 2.30 4.11 -6.20
N PHE A 43 3.00 5.23 -6.30
CA PHE A 43 3.67 5.88 -5.17
C PHE A 43 3.18 7.32 -5.08
N VAL A 44 2.73 7.73 -3.90
CA VAL A 44 2.40 9.12 -3.61
C VAL A 44 3.69 9.77 -3.12
N ALA A 45 4.08 10.91 -3.71
CA ALA A 45 5.24 11.66 -3.24
C ALA A 45 5.03 12.04 -1.76
N GLU A 46 6.01 11.75 -0.90
CA GLU A 46 5.98 12.12 0.51
C GLU A 46 5.99 13.65 0.63
N THR A 47 4.83 14.28 0.71
CA THR A 47 4.70 15.73 0.92
C THR A 47 4.94 16.14 2.38
N GLY A 48 5.44 15.24 3.24
CA GLY A 48 5.60 15.47 4.68
C GLY A 48 4.28 15.59 5.44
N VAL A 49 3.15 15.50 4.75
CA VAL A 49 1.80 15.49 5.30
C VAL A 49 1.20 14.11 5.01
N PRO A 50 0.69 13.38 6.02
CA PRO A 50 0.05 12.09 5.78
C PRO A 50 -1.14 12.31 4.83
N PRO A 51 -1.17 11.61 3.68
CA PRO A 51 -2.17 11.84 2.64
C PRO A 51 -3.58 11.71 3.23
N ILE A 52 -4.42 12.71 2.96
CA ILE A 52 -5.83 12.69 3.36
C ILE A 52 -6.52 11.79 2.34
N LEU A 53 -6.51 10.50 2.64
CA LEU A 53 -7.12 9.51 1.77
C LEU A 53 -8.63 9.59 1.93
N HIS A 54 -9.24 10.44 1.10
CA HIS A 54 -10.68 10.47 0.95
C HIS A 54 -11.17 9.07 0.54
N PRO A 55 -12.12 8.47 1.28
CA PRO A 55 -12.56 7.08 1.08
C PRO A 55 -13.33 6.85 -0.24
N LYS A 56 -13.43 7.87 -1.10
CA LYS A 56 -14.33 7.84 -2.26
C LYS A 56 -13.71 7.42 -3.58
N GLN A 57 -12.39 7.39 -3.79
CA GLN A 57 -11.98 7.66 -5.19
C GLN A 57 -10.68 7.16 -5.81
N SER A 58 -9.96 6.14 -5.32
CA SER A 58 -8.81 5.68 -6.12
C SER A 58 -8.60 4.17 -6.19
N CYS A 59 -9.51 3.41 -6.80
CA CYS A 59 -9.20 2.07 -7.31
C CYS A 59 -8.32 2.11 -8.59
N VAL A 60 -7.38 3.06 -8.68
CA VAL A 60 -6.59 3.36 -9.88
C VAL A 60 -5.72 2.17 -10.30
N LEU A 61 -5.16 1.46 -9.32
CA LEU A 61 -4.38 0.27 -9.58
C LEU A 61 -5.26 -0.89 -10.07
N LEU A 62 -6.45 -1.06 -9.49
CA LEU A 62 -7.40 -2.08 -9.95
C LEU A 62 -7.89 -1.81 -11.38
N ASP A 63 -8.16 -0.55 -11.74
CA ASP A 63 -8.53 -0.18 -13.11
C ASP A 63 -7.38 -0.39 -14.11
N SER A 64 -6.15 -0.18 -13.65
CA SER A 64 -4.93 -0.53 -14.39
C SER A 64 -4.85 -2.04 -14.61
N VAL A 65 -5.09 -2.86 -13.57
CA VAL A 65 -5.16 -4.32 -13.66
C VAL A 65 -6.23 -4.78 -14.64
N ARG A 66 -7.44 -4.19 -14.57
CA ARG A 66 -8.55 -4.51 -15.49
C ARG A 66 -8.14 -4.32 -16.95
N SER A 67 -7.42 -3.24 -17.24
CA SER A 67 -6.90 -2.97 -18.57
C SER A 67 -5.92 -4.07 -19.03
N LEU A 68 -5.14 -4.67 -18.11
CA LEU A 68 -4.14 -5.69 -18.41
C LEU A 68 -4.70 -7.12 -18.51
N LEU A 69 -5.99 -7.35 -18.22
CA LEU A 69 -6.61 -8.68 -18.31
C LEU A 69 -6.57 -9.29 -19.72
N GLY A 70 -6.38 -8.45 -20.76
CA GLY A 70 -6.17 -8.89 -22.13
C GLY A 70 -4.83 -9.61 -22.37
N LEU A 71 -3.83 -9.41 -21.49
CA LEU A 71 -2.48 -9.92 -21.67
C LEU A 71 -2.33 -11.37 -21.20
N ARG A 72 -2.86 -12.32 -21.99
CA ARG A 72 -2.93 -13.76 -21.66
C ARG A 72 -1.59 -14.48 -21.43
N TRP A 73 -0.48 -13.85 -21.76
CA TRP A 73 0.87 -14.42 -21.66
C TRP A 73 1.65 -13.95 -20.43
N LEU A 74 1.03 -13.15 -19.56
CA LEU A 74 1.63 -12.76 -18.29
C LEU A 74 1.95 -13.97 -17.43
N ARG A 75 3.16 -13.93 -16.86
CA ARG A 75 3.74 -14.93 -15.96
C ARG A 75 4.10 -14.31 -14.62
N LYS A 76 4.47 -13.04 -14.60
CA LYS A 76 4.85 -12.32 -13.39
C LYS A 76 4.06 -11.02 -13.33
N VAL A 77 3.40 -10.80 -12.21
CA VAL A 77 2.64 -9.58 -11.93
C VAL A 77 3.04 -9.11 -10.55
N HIS A 78 3.61 -7.91 -10.48
CA HIS A 78 3.91 -7.21 -9.24
C HIS A 78 3.08 -5.94 -9.19
N LEU A 79 2.25 -5.81 -8.16
CA LEU A 79 1.40 -4.66 -7.91
C LEU A 79 1.79 -4.11 -6.54
N ALA A 80 2.25 -2.86 -6.50
CA ALA A 80 2.59 -2.15 -5.27
C ALA A 80 1.80 -0.86 -5.17
N GLY A 81 1.21 -0.58 -4.00
CA GLY A 81 0.41 0.63 -3.79
C GLY A 81 -0.14 0.73 -2.37
N TYR A 82 -0.91 1.79 -2.11
CA TYR A 82 -1.61 1.96 -0.84
C TYR A 82 -2.81 1.02 -0.75
N TRP A 83 -3.24 0.72 0.47
CA TRP A 83 -4.35 -0.21 0.69
C TRP A 83 -5.65 0.25 0.01
N SER A 84 -5.92 1.55 0.05
CA SER A 84 -7.03 2.20 -0.66
C SER A 84 -7.01 1.99 -2.17
N ASP A 85 -5.83 1.73 -2.75
CA ASP A 85 -5.68 1.64 -4.21
C ASP A 85 -5.69 0.21 -4.73
N ILE A 86 -5.31 -0.74 -3.87
CA ILE A 86 -5.23 -2.16 -4.22
C ILE A 86 -6.61 -2.80 -4.19
N CYS A 87 -7.42 -2.60 -3.13
CA CYS A 87 -8.83 -3.05 -2.99
C CYS A 87 -9.21 -4.33 -3.80
N VAL A 88 -8.41 -5.41 -3.71
CA VAL A 88 -8.62 -6.63 -4.49
C VAL A 88 -9.49 -7.60 -3.69
N ASN A 89 -10.68 -7.92 -4.19
CA ASN A 89 -11.55 -8.95 -3.60
C ASN A 89 -11.42 -10.31 -4.30
N ASP A 90 -12.18 -11.31 -3.83
CA ASP A 90 -12.24 -12.66 -4.41
C ASP A 90 -12.58 -12.66 -5.91
N VAL A 91 -13.56 -11.85 -6.32
CA VAL A 91 -14.01 -11.77 -7.71
C VAL A 91 -12.88 -11.25 -8.61
N ASP A 92 -12.13 -10.26 -8.14
CA ASP A 92 -10.97 -9.71 -8.86
C ASP A 92 -9.87 -10.77 -9.00
N ILE A 93 -9.55 -11.50 -7.92
CA ILE A 93 -8.58 -12.61 -7.95
C ILE A 93 -9.00 -13.70 -8.95
N LEU A 94 -10.27 -14.12 -8.93
CA LEU A 94 -10.78 -15.11 -9.87
C LEU A 94 -10.70 -14.60 -11.32
N THR A 95 -10.95 -13.31 -11.53
CA THR A 95 -10.87 -12.68 -12.85
C THR A 95 -9.43 -12.66 -13.35
N MET A 96 -8.46 -12.28 -12.51
CA MET A 96 -7.02 -12.32 -12.81
C MET A 96 -6.55 -13.75 -13.10
N ALA A 97 -6.99 -14.73 -12.31
CA ALA A 97 -6.62 -16.14 -12.49
C ALA A 97 -7.08 -16.69 -13.85
N LYS A 98 -8.31 -16.36 -14.27
CA LYS A 98 -8.84 -16.70 -15.60
C LYS A 98 -8.15 -15.94 -16.71
N ALA A 99 -7.76 -14.69 -16.46
CA ALA A 99 -7.06 -13.85 -17.42
C ALA A 99 -5.66 -14.39 -17.74
N TRP A 100 -4.94 -14.83 -16.71
CA TRP A 100 -3.51 -15.18 -16.79
C TRP A 100 -3.25 -16.64 -16.39
N PRO A 101 -3.67 -17.63 -17.19
CA PRO A 101 -3.52 -19.05 -16.86
C PRO A 101 -2.05 -19.52 -16.77
N LYS A 102 -1.11 -18.71 -17.26
CA LYS A 102 0.34 -18.97 -17.23
C LYS A 102 1.06 -18.24 -16.11
N LEU A 103 0.32 -17.64 -15.17
CA LEU A 103 0.89 -16.94 -14.04
C LEU A 103 1.77 -17.87 -13.21
N GLU A 104 3.00 -17.44 -12.98
CA GLU A 104 4.03 -18.10 -12.20
C GLU A 104 4.30 -17.33 -10.89
N TYR A 105 4.14 -16.00 -10.90
CA TYR A 105 4.39 -15.13 -9.76
C TYR A 105 3.31 -14.04 -9.67
N LEU A 106 2.67 -13.94 -8.51
CA LEU A 106 1.77 -12.84 -8.16
C LEU A 106 2.24 -12.22 -6.85
N HIS A 107 2.57 -10.93 -6.89
CA HIS A 107 2.97 -10.18 -5.71
C HIS A 107 2.11 -8.92 -5.59
N LEU A 108 1.31 -8.84 -4.54
CA LEU A 108 0.49 -7.69 -4.14
C LEU A 108 1.11 -7.11 -2.87
N GLN A 109 1.85 -6.01 -3.02
CA GLN A 109 2.53 -5.33 -1.93
C GLN A 109 1.72 -4.11 -1.48
N ILE A 110 1.30 -4.12 -0.21
CA ILE A 110 0.72 -2.94 0.42
C ILE A 110 1.86 -2.11 1.00
N LEU A 111 1.96 -0.84 0.59
CA LEU A 111 3.02 0.06 1.04
C LEU A 111 2.68 0.75 2.37
N HIS A 112 1.40 1.05 2.61
CA HIS A 112 0.97 1.66 3.86
C HIS A 112 -0.50 1.30 4.17
N MET A 113 -0.74 0.93 5.43
CA MET A 113 -2.10 0.84 5.98
C MET A 113 -2.46 2.24 6.45
N ASN A 114 -3.45 2.87 5.82
CA ASN A 114 -3.96 4.15 6.32
C ASN A 114 -4.55 3.89 7.69
N GLN A 115 -3.90 4.41 8.73
CA GLN A 115 -4.49 4.36 10.05
C GLN A 115 -5.76 5.22 10.03
N PRO A 116 -6.89 4.69 10.51
CA PRO A 116 -8.07 5.50 10.79
C PRO A 116 -7.67 6.70 11.64
N ARG A 117 -8.07 7.90 11.24
CA ARG A 117 -8.05 9.02 12.18
C ARG A 117 -9.09 8.75 13.27
N LEU A 118 -8.77 9.13 14.50
CA LEU A 118 -9.67 8.97 15.64
C LEU A 118 -11.02 9.63 15.34
N GLY A 119 -12.10 8.84 15.31
CA GLY A 119 -13.46 9.32 15.00
C GLY A 119 -13.96 9.08 13.58
N GLU A 120 -13.12 8.58 12.67
CA GLU A 120 -13.56 8.16 11.33
C GLU A 120 -13.86 6.66 11.29
N SER A 121 -15.06 6.29 10.84
CA SER A 121 -15.35 4.89 10.51
C SER A 121 -14.57 4.51 9.25
N VAL A 122 -13.43 3.83 9.42
CA VAL A 122 -12.70 3.30 8.27
C VAL A 122 -13.40 2.06 7.77
N GLN A 123 -13.93 2.16 6.56
CA GLN A 123 -14.33 0.98 5.81
C GLN A 123 -13.04 0.26 5.44
N ILE A 124 -12.81 -0.91 6.03
CA ILE A 124 -11.70 -1.77 5.64
C ILE A 124 -12.03 -2.31 4.24
N PRO A 125 -11.19 -2.05 3.22
CA PRO A 125 -11.35 -2.64 1.91
C PRO A 125 -11.49 -4.17 1.99
N PRO A 126 -12.30 -4.78 1.10
CA PRO A 126 -12.44 -6.22 1.06
C PRO A 126 -11.06 -6.85 0.81
N HIS A 127 -10.74 -7.86 1.62
CA HIS A 127 -9.57 -8.68 1.45
C HIS A 127 -9.96 -9.97 0.70
N PRO A 128 -9.05 -10.53 -0.08
CA PRO A 128 -9.27 -11.81 -0.71
C PRO A 128 -9.22 -12.92 0.35
N SER A 129 -10.21 -13.80 0.31
CA SER A 129 -10.35 -14.95 1.19
C SER A 129 -9.38 -16.07 0.80
N VAL A 130 -9.22 -17.04 1.71
CA VAL A 130 -8.50 -18.28 1.42
C VAL A 130 -9.12 -19.05 0.24
N THR A 131 -10.44 -18.97 0.06
CA THR A 131 -11.15 -19.63 -1.06
C THR A 131 -10.70 -19.07 -2.41
N ALA A 132 -10.49 -17.76 -2.52
CA ALA A 132 -9.94 -17.14 -3.72
C ALA A 132 -8.55 -17.69 -4.08
N LEU A 133 -7.72 -18.00 -3.09
CA LEU A 133 -6.39 -18.58 -3.30
C LEU A 133 -6.47 -20.00 -3.86
N VAL A 134 -7.41 -20.81 -3.37
CA VAL A 134 -7.65 -22.16 -3.90
C VAL A 134 -8.05 -22.08 -5.38
N HIS A 135 -8.91 -21.12 -5.74
CA HIS A 135 -9.27 -20.89 -7.13
C HIS A 135 -8.09 -20.42 -7.99
N LEU A 136 -7.27 -19.49 -7.46
CA LEU A 136 -6.05 -19.02 -8.12
C LEU A 136 -5.10 -20.19 -8.40
N ALA A 137 -4.82 -21.05 -7.42
CA ALA A 137 -3.94 -22.22 -7.57
C ALA A 137 -4.48 -23.24 -8.60
N ARG A 138 -5.81 -23.42 -8.67
CA ARG A 138 -6.43 -24.35 -9.63
C ARG A 138 -6.33 -23.84 -11.08
N GLN A 139 -6.49 -22.54 -11.29
CA GLN A 139 -6.47 -21.92 -12.62
C GLN A 139 -5.04 -21.65 -13.11
N CYS A 140 -4.16 -21.20 -12.22
CA CYS A 140 -2.76 -20.88 -12.51
C CYS A 140 -1.85 -22.04 -12.05
N ARG A 141 -1.87 -23.17 -12.78
CA ARG A 141 -1.11 -24.38 -12.40
C ARG A 141 0.42 -24.22 -12.34
N LYS A 142 0.94 -23.12 -12.86
CA LYS A 142 2.37 -22.78 -12.85
C LYS A 142 2.74 -21.82 -11.73
N LEU A 143 1.78 -21.41 -10.90
CA LEU A 143 2.00 -20.48 -9.81
C LEU A 143 3.00 -21.07 -8.82
N ALA A 144 4.18 -20.49 -8.78
CA ALA A 144 5.29 -20.90 -7.92
C ALA A 144 5.46 -19.97 -6.73
N ARG A 145 5.03 -18.70 -6.84
CA ARG A 145 5.09 -17.74 -5.75
C ARG A 145 3.83 -16.87 -5.69
N LEU A 146 3.35 -16.70 -4.47
CA LEU A 146 2.22 -15.86 -4.15
C LEU A 146 2.58 -15.03 -2.92
N THR A 147 2.41 -13.71 -3.01
CA THR A 147 2.57 -12.80 -1.89
C THR A 147 1.43 -11.82 -1.96
N MET A 148 0.53 -11.87 -0.99
CA MET A 148 -0.62 -10.96 -0.92
C MET A 148 -1.21 -10.97 0.49
N PRO A 149 -1.85 -9.87 0.90
CA PRO A 149 -2.68 -9.83 2.10
C PRO A 149 -3.90 -10.75 1.92
N ILE A 150 -4.25 -11.51 2.96
CA ILE A 150 -5.34 -12.49 2.94
C ILE A 150 -6.20 -12.24 4.16
N ASP A 151 -7.52 -12.31 3.98
CA ASP A 151 -8.44 -12.37 5.11
C ASP A 151 -8.52 -13.80 5.65
N PHE A 152 -8.23 -13.96 6.93
CA PHE A 152 -8.45 -15.22 7.64
C PHE A 152 -9.75 -15.21 8.44
N GLU A 153 -10.40 -14.05 8.60
CA GLU A 153 -11.58 -13.87 9.46
C GLU A 153 -12.89 -13.88 8.69
N HIS A 154 -12.86 -14.38 7.44
CA HIS A 154 -14.06 -14.45 6.60
C HIS A 154 -15.02 -15.54 7.11
N GLU A 155 -15.79 -15.24 8.15
CA GLU A 155 -17.07 -15.89 8.38
C GLU A 155 -18.02 -15.43 7.27
N ASP A 156 -18.69 -16.38 6.64
CA ASP A 156 -19.60 -16.18 5.50
C ASP A 156 -20.71 -15.17 5.82
N GLY A 157 -20.41 -13.89 5.67
CA GLY A 157 -21.30 -12.81 6.02
C GLY A 157 -20.71 -11.51 5.51
N PHE A 158 -21.40 -10.86 4.59
CA PHE A 158 -21.15 -9.47 4.20
C PHE A 158 -21.42 -8.53 5.40
N GLY A 159 -20.59 -8.63 6.43
CA GLY A 159 -20.60 -7.81 7.62
C GLY A 159 -19.46 -6.82 7.49
N TRP A 160 -19.76 -5.65 6.93
CA TRP A 160 -18.92 -4.48 7.10
C TRP A 160 -18.72 -4.28 8.61
N LEU A 161 -17.55 -4.66 9.14
CA LEU A 161 -17.21 -4.44 10.54
C LEU A 161 -17.11 -2.93 10.75
N LYS A 162 -18.25 -2.31 11.14
CA LYS A 162 -18.23 -1.03 11.83
C LYS A 162 -17.58 -1.29 13.18
N VAL A 163 -16.28 -1.12 13.28
CA VAL A 163 -15.61 -1.04 14.57
C VAL A 163 -16.14 0.23 15.25
N PRO A 164 -16.88 0.13 16.39
CA PRO A 164 -17.29 1.31 17.12
C PRO A 164 -16.04 2.02 17.64
N VAL A 165 -16.01 3.36 17.51
CA VAL A 165 -14.88 4.21 17.95
C VAL A 165 -14.49 3.97 19.41
N ASP A 166 -15.42 3.49 20.23
CA ASP A 166 -15.23 3.21 21.65
C ASP A 166 -14.38 1.97 21.98
N GLN A 167 -13.96 1.17 20.97
CA GLN A 167 -13.17 -0.05 21.16
C GLN A 167 -11.70 0.05 20.72
N LEU A 168 -11.23 1.20 20.23
CA LEU A 168 -9.80 1.37 19.98
C LEU A 168 -9.06 1.56 21.32
N PRO A 169 -7.94 0.84 21.57
CA PRO A 169 -7.09 1.13 22.72
C PRO A 169 -6.62 2.59 22.62
N PRO A 170 -6.62 3.36 23.73
CA PRO A 170 -6.17 4.73 23.70
C PRO A 170 -4.74 4.79 23.19
N PRO A 171 -4.38 5.80 22.37
CA PRO A 171 -3.01 5.94 21.89
C PRO A 171 -2.09 6.00 23.11
N HIS A 172 -1.08 5.14 23.14
CA HIS A 172 -0.04 5.17 24.16
C HIS A 172 0.61 6.56 24.12
N HIS A 173 0.19 7.44 25.03
CA HIS A 173 0.98 8.60 25.39
C HIS A 173 2.28 8.05 25.95
N GLU A 174 3.36 8.13 25.16
CA GLU A 174 4.72 8.06 25.70
C GLU A 174 4.85 9.16 26.74
N GLU A 175 4.71 8.75 28.00
CA GLU A 175 4.89 9.57 29.16
C GLU A 175 6.37 9.97 29.21
N THR A 176 6.67 11.16 28.69
CA THR A 176 7.95 11.84 28.87
C THR A 176 8.24 11.95 30.37
N ARG A 177 8.99 10.97 30.88
CA ARG A 177 9.46 10.89 32.25
C ARG A 177 10.52 11.95 32.45
N ASN A 178 10.05 13.15 32.79
CA ASN A 178 10.85 14.31 33.13
C ASN A 178 11.51 14.05 34.50
N SER A 179 12.72 13.49 34.49
CA SER A 179 13.54 13.30 35.68
C SER A 179 14.13 14.64 36.13
N ARG A 180 13.36 15.35 36.98
CA ARG A 180 13.87 16.42 37.85
C ARG A 180 14.90 15.85 38.83
N GLY A 181 16.17 15.89 38.45
CA GLY A 181 17.29 15.80 39.38
C GLY A 181 17.49 17.14 40.10
N ARG A 182 16.95 17.26 41.32
CA ARG A 182 17.35 18.26 42.32
C ARG A 182 18.80 17.97 42.73
N ALA A 183 19.69 18.93 42.52
CA ALA A 183 20.94 19.04 43.27
C ALA A 183 21.12 20.50 43.69
N SER A 184 20.80 20.77 44.96
CA SER A 184 21.13 22.00 45.67
C SER A 184 22.36 21.71 46.51
N GLY A 185 23.42 22.50 46.35
CA GLY A 185 24.65 22.37 47.13
C GLY A 185 25.62 23.50 46.79
N ALA A 186 25.37 24.66 47.37
CA ALA A 186 26.18 25.87 47.25
C ALA A 186 27.51 25.79 48.04
N ALA A 187 28.46 26.65 47.61
CA ALA A 187 29.69 27.15 48.25
C ALA A 187 30.95 26.75 47.43
N ARG A 188 31.91 27.63 47.11
CA ARG A 188 32.28 28.97 47.59
C ARG A 188 33.33 29.56 46.62
N ARG A 189 33.29 30.89 46.43
CA ARG A 189 34.39 31.89 46.29
C ARG A 189 35.55 31.64 45.30
N ALA A 190 35.69 32.56 44.35
CA ALA A 190 36.78 33.57 44.24
C ALA A 190 38.06 32.94 43.65
N ASP A 191 38.69 33.46 42.61
CA ASP A 191 39.24 34.81 42.52
C ASP A 191 39.75 35.04 41.08
N GLU A 192 39.63 36.29 40.63
CA GLU A 192 40.47 37.08 39.71
C GLU A 192 41.35 36.43 38.61
N GLY A 193 41.36 37.07 37.42
CA GLY A 193 42.60 37.11 36.65
C GLY A 193 42.55 37.28 35.12
N VAL A 194 42.24 38.49 34.65
CA VAL A 194 42.96 39.25 33.60
C VAL A 194 43.07 38.73 32.14
N CYS A 195 42.56 39.58 31.25
CA CYS A 195 42.83 39.90 29.85
C CYS A 195 44.17 39.50 29.18
N ALA A 196 44.08 39.07 27.91
CA ALA A 196 44.77 39.59 26.70
C ALA A 196 44.58 38.55 25.56
N ALA A 197 44.00 38.83 24.38
CA ALA A 197 44.37 39.75 23.31
C ALA A 197 45.81 39.56 22.78
N HIS A 198 45.98 38.75 21.72
CA HIS A 198 46.48 39.17 20.39
C HIS A 198 46.85 37.97 19.50
N LEU A 199 46.42 38.11 18.23
CA LEU A 199 46.97 37.59 16.96
C LEU A 199 47.19 36.08 16.79
#